data_AF-A0A3E3EBS1-F1
#
_entry.id   AF-A0A3E3EBS1-F1
#
_cell.length_a   1.000
_cell.length_b   1.000
_cell.length_c   1.000
_cell.angle_alpha   90.00
_cell.angle_beta   90.00
_cell.angle_gamma   90.00
#
_symmetry.space_group_name_H-M   'P 1'
#
loop_
_entity.id
_entity.type
_entity.pdbx_description
1 polymer ?
#
loop_
_entity_poly.entity_id
_entity_poly.type
_entity_poly.pdbx_seq_one_letter_code
_entity_poly.pdbx_strand_id
1 'polypeptide(L)'
;MSKYLKISLVFILVLLTGCGTVTKGNNIVKTKTESTEQQWANEVTATIDAAGNVTVISENSQTDSATDAGDEHNKGTNSSALDSNQTSNDGANTDAGNKDNSPNNKPADNDNQMINVSISIDCKTILNNTNVLKDGYEQFIPTNGMILSTEQFKVKKNTTVIDVLKKATSENEIKLVTVSSGFGLYVKGIGQIEEKICGSSSGWMYKVNGNFPEYGASSYRLKDGDKIEWRFTCKQGDV
;
A
#
# COMPACT_ATOMS: atom_id res chain seq x y z
N MET A 1 15.96 -48.94 -41.50
CA MET A 1 16.38 -49.40 -40.16
C MET A 1 15.18 -49.27 -39.24
N SER A 2 14.75 -50.36 -38.60
CA SER A 2 13.64 -50.34 -37.63
C SER A 2 14.21 -50.53 -36.23
N LYS A 3 13.67 -49.80 -35.25
CA LYS A 3 13.44 -50.23 -33.85
C LYS A 3 12.75 -49.12 -33.05
N TYR A 4 11.42 -49.16 -33.02
CA TYR A 4 10.67 -48.64 -31.87
C TYR A 4 10.90 -49.60 -30.70
N LEU A 5 11.22 -49.11 -29.48
CA LEU A 5 11.18 -49.96 -28.30
C LEU A 5 10.96 -49.21 -26.98
N LYS A 6 9.80 -49.49 -26.37
CA LYS A 6 9.47 -49.38 -24.93
C LYS A 6 9.44 -47.98 -24.29
N ILE A 7 8.25 -47.38 -24.40
CA ILE A 7 7.63 -46.66 -23.28
C ILE A 7 7.62 -47.61 -22.06
N SER A 8 8.24 -47.20 -20.96
CA SER A 8 8.14 -47.91 -19.66
C SER A 8 7.32 -47.06 -18.71
N LEU A 9 6.08 -47.47 -18.51
CA LEU A 9 5.06 -46.76 -17.74
C LEU A 9 5.24 -47.11 -16.26
N VAL A 10 5.91 -46.26 -15.49
CA VAL A 10 6.16 -46.46 -14.06
C VAL A 10 5.19 -45.62 -13.23
N PHE A 11 4.05 -46.21 -12.87
CA PHE A 11 3.19 -45.69 -11.80
C PHE A 11 3.89 -45.83 -10.45
N ILE A 12 4.53 -44.76 -9.98
CA ILE A 12 4.97 -44.64 -8.59
C ILE A 12 3.87 -43.92 -7.80
N LEU A 13 2.97 -44.72 -7.23
CA LEU A 13 1.92 -44.30 -6.31
C LEU A 13 2.54 -44.09 -4.92
N VAL A 14 3.00 -42.88 -4.62
CA VAL A 14 3.44 -42.52 -3.26
C VAL A 14 2.24 -41.94 -2.50
N LEU A 15 1.46 -42.83 -1.89
CA LEU A 15 0.54 -42.46 -0.81
C LEU A 15 1.33 -42.25 0.48
N LEU A 16 1.94 -41.07 0.62
CA LEU A 16 2.44 -40.59 1.91
C LEU A 16 1.35 -39.77 2.60
N THR A 17 0.60 -40.43 3.47
CA THR A 17 -0.27 -39.78 4.45
C THR A 17 0.57 -39.03 5.49
N GLY A 18 0.99 -37.82 5.15
CA GLY A 18 1.60 -36.87 6.08
C GLY A 18 0.53 -36.07 6.82
N CYS A 19 0.08 -36.54 7.99
CA CYS A 19 -0.74 -35.74 8.90
C CYS A 19 0.15 -34.68 9.57
N GLY A 20 0.30 -33.53 8.91
CA GLY A 20 1.00 -32.37 9.46
C GLY A 20 0.04 -31.42 10.15
N THR A 21 -0.02 -31.46 11.48
CA THR A 21 -0.66 -30.37 12.24
C THR A 21 0.11 -29.08 12.01
N VAL A 22 -0.52 -28.06 11.43
CA VAL A 22 0.09 -26.75 11.23
C VAL A 22 0.29 -26.06 12.59
N THR A 23 1.50 -26.19 13.13
CA THR A 23 1.91 -25.43 14.31
C THR A 23 2.05 -23.96 13.93
N LYS A 24 1.29 -23.09 14.61
CA LYS A 24 1.22 -21.66 14.35
C LYS A 24 2.55 -20.99 14.70
N GLY A 25 3.33 -20.61 13.68
CA GLY A 25 4.64 -19.95 13.84
C GLY A 25 4.97 -19.06 12.65
N ASN A 26 5.57 -17.90 12.90
CA ASN A 26 5.85 -16.89 11.88
C ASN A 26 6.98 -17.36 10.94
N ASN A 27 6.67 -17.56 9.66
CA ASN A 27 7.68 -17.93 8.66
C ASN A 27 8.43 -16.69 8.16
N ILE A 28 9.64 -16.47 8.67
CA ILE A 28 10.60 -15.50 8.11
C ILE A 28 11.25 -16.15 6.88
N VAL A 29 10.85 -15.73 5.68
CA VAL A 29 11.45 -16.20 4.43
C VAL A 29 12.68 -15.37 4.12
N LYS A 30 13.87 -15.95 4.37
CA LYS A 30 15.16 -15.36 3.95
C LYS A 30 15.54 -15.87 2.57
N THR A 31 15.33 -15.08 1.52
CA THR A 31 15.80 -15.38 0.15
C THR A 31 17.06 -14.58 -0.18
N LYS A 32 18.21 -15.26 -0.23
CA LYS A 32 19.46 -14.70 -0.75
C LYS A 32 19.43 -14.76 -2.28
N THR A 33 19.22 -13.63 -2.94
CA THR A 33 19.44 -13.52 -4.40
C THR A 33 20.93 -13.39 -4.66
N GLU A 34 21.50 -14.29 -5.47
CA GLU A 34 22.91 -14.22 -5.88
C GLU A 34 23.04 -13.57 -7.27
N SER A 35 23.63 -12.39 -7.33
CA SER A 35 24.18 -11.80 -8.55
C SER A 35 25.39 -10.93 -8.20
N THR A 36 26.47 -11.10 -8.96
CA THR A 36 27.82 -10.73 -8.53
C THR A 36 28.26 -9.34 -9.02
N GLU A 37 28.10 -8.32 -8.18
CA GLU A 37 29.08 -7.21 -8.03
C GLU A 37 28.72 -6.36 -6.79
N GLN A 38 29.71 -5.68 -6.20
CA GLN A 38 29.60 -5.16 -4.83
C GLN A 38 28.72 -3.91 -4.70
N GLN A 39 27.44 -4.09 -4.37
CA GLN A 39 26.62 -3.07 -3.74
C GLN A 39 25.79 -3.67 -2.58
N TRP A 40 25.91 -3.02 -1.41
CA TRP A 40 25.09 -3.14 -0.20
C TRP A 40 23.91 -4.15 -0.27
N ALA A 41 24.17 -5.39 0.16
CA ALA A 41 23.11 -6.39 0.32
C ALA A 41 22.26 -6.07 1.56
N ASN A 42 21.27 -5.19 1.41
CA ASN A 42 20.26 -4.98 2.43
C ASN A 42 19.47 -6.26 2.68
N GLU A 43 19.39 -6.71 3.93
CA GLU A 43 18.52 -7.81 4.33
C GLU A 43 17.05 -7.34 4.28
N VAL A 44 16.44 -7.44 3.10
CA VAL A 44 15.01 -7.18 2.92
C VAL A 44 14.23 -8.26 3.64
N THR A 45 13.66 -7.93 4.79
CA THR A 45 12.79 -8.85 5.52
C THR A 45 11.38 -8.78 4.93
N ALA A 46 10.78 -9.91 4.64
CA ALA A 46 9.41 -9.99 4.15
C ALA A 46 8.57 -10.79 5.13
N THR A 47 7.38 -10.27 5.42
CA THR A 47 6.34 -11.00 6.17
C THR A 47 5.23 -11.39 5.20
N ILE A 48 4.70 -12.59 5.39
CA ILE A 48 3.55 -13.11 4.65
C ILE A 48 2.48 -13.39 5.70
N ASP A 49 1.29 -12.80 5.56
CA ASP A 49 0.18 -13.07 6.47
C ASP A 49 -0.52 -14.40 6.13
N ALA A 50 -1.50 -14.79 6.95
CA ALA A 50 -2.25 -16.03 6.74
C ALA A 50 -3.10 -16.03 5.45
N ALA A 51 -3.26 -14.87 4.80
CA ALA A 51 -3.94 -14.69 3.52
C ALA A 51 -2.98 -14.67 2.33
N GLY A 52 -1.67 -14.82 2.55
CA GLY A 52 -0.67 -14.75 1.49
C GLY A 52 -0.30 -13.32 1.05
N ASN A 53 -0.83 -12.28 1.71
CA ASN A 53 -0.44 -10.91 1.40
C ASN A 53 1.02 -10.69 1.85
N VAL A 54 1.84 -10.12 0.98
CA VAL A 54 3.26 -9.87 1.26
C VAL A 54 3.41 -8.44 1.77
N THR A 55 4.01 -8.28 2.96
CA THR A 55 4.47 -6.98 3.48
C THR A 55 6.00 -7.00 3.56
N VAL A 56 6.63 -6.24 2.67
CA VAL A 56 8.08 -6.03 2.65
C VAL A 56 8.46 -4.98 3.69
N ILE A 57 9.38 -5.32 4.57
CA ILE A 57 9.94 -4.46 5.61
C ILE A 57 11.40 -4.17 5.21
N SER A 58 11.64 -2.97 4.69
CA SER A 58 13.00 -2.50 4.44
C SER A 58 13.54 -1.84 5.71
N GLU A 59 14.52 -2.47 6.37
CA GLU A 59 15.28 -1.85 7.46
C GLU A 59 16.34 -0.87 6.93
N ASN A 60 15.94 0.04 6.02
CA ASN A 60 16.75 1.22 5.71
C ASN A 60 15.87 2.38 5.24
N SER A 61 15.87 3.46 6.02
CA SER A 61 15.31 4.76 5.64
C SER A 61 16.28 5.49 4.72
N GLN A 62 16.40 5.02 3.47
CA GLN A 62 16.96 5.82 2.40
C GLN A 62 15.88 6.11 1.36
N THR A 63 15.42 7.35 1.39
CA THR A 63 14.62 7.95 0.33
C THR A 63 15.49 8.10 -0.92
N ASP A 64 15.16 7.39 -1.99
CA ASP A 64 15.60 7.74 -3.34
C ASP A 64 14.89 9.04 -3.78
N SER A 65 15.26 10.14 -3.13
CA SER A 65 14.90 11.48 -3.55
C SER A 65 15.72 11.82 -4.79
N ALA A 66 15.15 11.55 -5.96
CA ALA A 66 15.70 12.00 -7.23
C ALA A 66 15.71 13.55 -7.27
N THR A 67 16.84 14.15 -6.89
CA THR A 67 17.15 15.54 -7.23
C THR A 67 17.87 15.55 -8.57
N ASP A 68 17.11 15.80 -9.64
CA ASP A 68 17.66 16.25 -10.91
C ASP A 68 17.44 17.76 -11.02
N ALA A 69 18.54 18.51 -10.94
CA ALA A 69 18.58 19.95 -11.14
C ALA A 69 20.00 20.34 -11.56
N GLY A 70 20.20 20.47 -12.88
CA GLY A 70 21.40 21.10 -13.42
C GLY A 70 21.45 22.59 -13.11
N ASP A 71 22.68 23.09 -13.01
CA ASP A 71 23.17 24.47 -12.94
C ASP A 71 22.31 25.57 -13.64
N GLU A 72 22.39 26.86 -13.27
CA GLU A 72 23.64 27.57 -12.91
C GLU A 72 23.45 28.83 -12.04
N HIS A 73 24.60 29.36 -11.63
CA HIS A 73 24.93 30.41 -10.65
C HIS A 73 24.39 31.83 -10.92
N ASN A 74 23.95 32.55 -9.88
CA ASN A 74 24.58 33.84 -9.56
C ASN A 74 24.49 34.26 -8.07
N LYS A 75 25.44 35.11 -7.70
CA LYS A 75 25.94 35.46 -6.37
C LYS A 75 25.32 36.76 -5.82
N GLY A 76 24.98 36.80 -4.53
CA GLY A 76 24.62 38.01 -3.79
C GLY A 76 24.77 37.82 -2.29
N THR A 77 25.53 38.69 -1.61
CA THR A 77 26.00 38.51 -0.23
C THR A 77 25.42 39.56 0.72
N ASN A 78 25.52 39.29 2.04
CA ASN A 78 25.33 40.20 3.20
C ASN A 78 23.91 40.46 3.73
N SER A 79 23.57 39.70 4.78
CA SER A 79 23.58 40.13 6.19
C SER A 79 23.06 41.53 6.59
N SER A 80 22.41 41.53 7.77
CA SER A 80 22.09 42.65 8.69
C SER A 80 20.93 43.56 8.31
N ALA A 81 20.18 44.14 9.26
CA ALA A 81 19.84 43.78 10.66
C ALA A 81 18.77 44.79 11.16
N LEU A 82 18.18 44.53 12.33
CA LEU A 82 17.38 45.48 13.13
C LEU A 82 16.00 45.83 12.49
N ASP A 83 14.97 46.28 13.22
CA ASP A 83 14.99 46.83 14.59
C ASP A 83 13.70 46.52 15.38
N SER A 84 13.90 46.36 16.68
CA SER A 84 12.95 46.65 17.76
C SER A 84 12.29 45.38 18.34
N ASN A 85 11.27 45.46 19.20
CA ASN A 85 11.42 45.93 20.58
C ASN A 85 10.73 44.96 21.56
N GLN A 86 11.18 44.94 22.81
CA GLN A 86 10.46 44.40 23.96
C GLN A 86 9.72 45.54 24.70
N THR A 87 8.78 45.22 25.58
CA THR A 87 8.97 45.28 27.05
C THR A 87 7.65 45.00 27.79
N SER A 88 7.77 44.29 28.92
CA SER A 88 6.71 43.85 29.83
C SER A 88 6.09 44.99 30.66
N ASN A 89 4.95 44.71 31.33
CA ASN A 89 4.78 45.02 32.76
C ASN A 89 3.58 44.31 33.40
N ASP A 90 3.72 44.00 34.69
CA ASP A 90 2.72 43.36 35.56
C ASP A 90 1.58 44.29 36.01
N GLY A 91 0.45 43.70 36.40
CA GLY A 91 -0.65 44.37 37.12
C GLY A 91 -1.74 43.38 37.53
N ALA A 92 -2.12 43.34 38.82
CA ALA A 92 -2.79 42.19 39.42
C ALA A 92 -4.26 42.42 39.86
N ASN A 93 -5.00 41.30 39.90
CA ASN A 93 -6.07 40.95 40.86
C ASN A 93 -7.42 41.71 40.86
N THR A 94 -8.54 41.05 40.52
CA THR A 94 -9.56 40.62 41.52
C THR A 94 -10.68 39.72 40.94
N ASP A 95 -11.35 39.02 41.86
CA ASP A 95 -12.31 37.92 41.74
C ASP A 95 -13.74 38.33 41.31
N ALA A 96 -14.38 37.49 40.47
CA ALA A 96 -15.82 37.19 40.47
C ALA A 96 -16.11 36.06 39.47
N GLY A 97 -16.52 34.88 39.95
CA GLY A 97 -16.63 33.69 39.11
C GLY A 97 -17.93 33.55 38.30
N ASN A 98 -17.89 32.66 37.30
CA ASN A 98 -19.05 31.83 36.96
C ASN A 98 -18.61 30.40 36.65
N LYS A 99 -19.25 29.41 37.29
CA LYS A 99 -19.09 27.99 36.96
C LYS A 99 -20.13 27.63 35.92
N ASP A 100 -19.72 27.42 34.67
CA ASP A 100 -20.59 26.79 33.69
C ASP A 100 -20.24 25.30 33.54
N ASN A 101 -20.99 24.47 34.27
CA ASN A 101 -20.95 23.02 34.12
C ASN A 101 -21.68 22.64 32.81
N SER A 102 -20.99 22.73 31.67
CA SER A 102 -21.49 22.09 30.45
C SER A 102 -21.28 20.57 30.55
N PRO A 103 -22.35 19.75 30.63
CA PRO A 103 -22.20 18.30 30.62
C PRO A 103 -21.78 17.89 29.21
N ASN A 104 -20.47 17.75 29.01
CA ASN A 104 -19.88 17.37 27.73
C ASN A 104 -20.16 15.88 27.47
N ASN A 105 -21.40 15.59 27.10
CA ASN A 105 -21.95 14.26 26.90
C ASN A 105 -21.48 13.72 25.55
N LYS A 106 -20.16 13.54 25.41
CA LYS A 106 -19.54 12.82 24.30
C LYS A 106 -20.20 11.44 24.25
N PRO A 107 -20.93 11.09 23.17
CA PRO A 107 -21.46 9.75 23.03
C PRO A 107 -20.32 8.76 23.15
N ALA A 108 -20.45 7.76 24.02
CA ALA A 108 -19.46 6.71 24.15
C ALA A 108 -19.32 6.04 22.78
N ASP A 109 -18.16 6.23 22.13
CA ASP A 109 -17.94 5.64 20.82
C ASP A 109 -17.83 4.14 21.00
N ASN A 110 -18.85 3.43 20.53
CA ASN A 110 -18.89 1.99 20.65
C ASN A 110 -18.11 1.41 19.48
N ASP A 111 -16.80 1.18 19.69
CA ASP A 111 -15.85 0.61 18.71
C ASP A 111 -16.28 -0.75 18.13
N ASN A 112 -17.36 -1.35 18.64
CA ASN A 112 -18.00 -2.54 18.06
C ASN A 112 -19.12 -2.23 17.04
N GLN A 113 -19.36 -0.96 16.70
CA GLN A 113 -20.24 -0.58 15.59
C GLN A 113 -19.69 -1.12 14.27
N MET A 114 -20.57 -1.65 13.42
CA MET A 114 -20.24 -2.08 12.05
C MET A 114 -20.70 -1.03 11.04
N ILE A 115 -19.94 -0.89 9.96
CA ILE A 115 -20.21 -0.03 8.81
C ILE A 115 -20.16 -0.86 7.52
N ASN A 116 -20.84 -0.41 6.47
CA ASN A 116 -20.84 -0.99 5.14
C ASN A 116 -20.04 -0.09 4.21
N VAL A 117 -19.13 -0.66 3.43
CA VAL A 117 -18.31 0.05 2.44
C VAL A 117 -18.27 -0.73 1.14
N SER A 118 -17.90 -0.09 0.04
CA SER A 118 -17.63 -0.77 -1.24
C SER A 118 -16.16 -0.69 -1.61
N ILE A 119 -15.65 -1.67 -2.36
CA ILE A 119 -14.32 -1.60 -2.99
C ILE A 119 -14.37 -2.15 -4.42
N SER A 120 -13.61 -1.53 -5.33
CA SER A 120 -13.28 -2.09 -6.65
C SER A 120 -11.81 -1.86 -6.96
N ILE A 121 -11.25 -2.70 -7.83
CA ILE A 121 -9.84 -2.66 -8.24
C ILE A 121 -9.76 -2.75 -9.77
N ASP A 122 -9.22 -1.71 -10.42
CA ASP A 122 -9.06 -1.66 -11.89
C ASP A 122 -7.67 -1.20 -12.34
N CYS A 123 -7.28 -1.67 -13.53
CA CYS A 123 -6.05 -1.32 -14.24
C CYS A 123 -6.35 -0.88 -15.68
N LYS A 124 -7.54 -0.31 -15.93
CA LYS A 124 -8.05 0.03 -17.28
C LYS A 124 -7.13 0.97 -18.07
N THR A 125 -6.36 1.80 -17.37
CA THR A 125 -5.35 2.69 -17.95
C THR A 125 -4.32 1.93 -18.79
N ILE A 126 -3.92 0.72 -18.36
CA ILE A 126 -2.94 -0.12 -19.07
C ILE A 126 -3.45 -0.46 -20.49
N LEU A 127 -4.75 -0.72 -20.66
CA LEU A 127 -5.34 -1.03 -21.97
C LEU A 127 -5.16 0.10 -23.00
N ASN A 128 -5.02 1.34 -22.54
CA ASN A 128 -4.80 2.53 -23.38
C ASN A 128 -3.32 2.97 -23.43
N ASN A 129 -2.42 2.26 -22.74
CA ASN A 129 -0.99 2.57 -22.66
C ASN A 129 -0.12 1.28 -22.81
N THR A 130 -0.61 0.29 -23.58
CA THR A 130 0.09 -1.00 -23.78
C THR A 130 1.47 -0.85 -24.41
N ASN A 131 1.71 0.23 -25.16
CA ASN A 131 2.99 0.56 -25.78
C ASN A 131 4.11 0.96 -24.79
N VAL A 132 3.79 1.17 -23.51
CA VAL A 132 4.77 1.37 -22.42
C VAL A 132 4.70 0.28 -21.37
N LEU A 133 3.84 -0.73 -21.54
CA LEU A 133 3.79 -1.89 -20.66
C LEU A 133 5.06 -2.72 -20.83
N LYS A 134 5.65 -3.12 -19.70
CA LYS A 134 6.79 -4.01 -19.66
C LYS A 134 6.41 -5.42 -20.11
N ASP A 135 7.21 -5.99 -21.02
CA ASP A 135 7.07 -7.34 -21.56
C ASP A 135 6.77 -8.39 -20.48
N GLY A 136 5.81 -9.27 -20.76
CA GLY A 136 5.43 -10.40 -19.91
C GLY A 136 4.33 -10.09 -18.90
N TYR A 137 3.89 -8.83 -18.77
CA TYR A 137 2.77 -8.45 -17.92
C TYR A 137 1.40 -8.57 -18.60
N GLU A 138 1.34 -8.71 -19.93
CA GLU A 138 0.11 -8.75 -20.73
C GLU A 138 -0.83 -9.86 -20.24
N GLN A 139 -0.27 -11.01 -19.86
CA GLN A 139 -1.00 -12.17 -19.34
C GLN A 139 -1.72 -11.91 -17.99
N PHE A 140 -1.33 -10.87 -17.25
CA PHE A 140 -1.94 -10.50 -15.96
C PHE A 140 -2.98 -9.39 -16.11
N ILE A 141 -3.15 -8.80 -17.30
CA ILE A 141 -4.11 -7.71 -17.52
C ILE A 141 -5.48 -8.30 -17.91
N PRO A 142 -6.55 -8.13 -17.11
CA PRO A 142 -7.90 -8.54 -17.49
C PRO A 142 -8.35 -7.81 -18.76
N THR A 143 -9.07 -8.47 -19.66
CA THR A 143 -9.48 -7.91 -20.96
C THR A 143 -10.32 -6.62 -20.85
N ASN A 144 -11.05 -6.46 -19.74
CA ASN A 144 -11.83 -5.25 -19.42
C ASN A 144 -11.15 -4.32 -18.39
N GLY A 145 -9.91 -4.64 -17.99
CA GLY A 145 -9.13 -3.92 -16.98
C GLY A 145 -9.67 -4.05 -15.55
N MET A 146 -10.69 -4.87 -15.28
CA MET A 146 -11.24 -5.06 -13.92
C MET A 146 -10.57 -6.25 -13.23
N ILE A 147 -9.84 -5.99 -12.14
CA ILE A 147 -9.26 -7.05 -11.29
C ILE A 147 -10.30 -7.50 -10.26
N LEU A 148 -11.01 -6.54 -9.65
CA LEU A 148 -12.12 -6.79 -8.74
C LEU A 148 -13.28 -5.85 -9.07
N SER A 149 -14.42 -6.44 -9.47
CA SER A 149 -15.68 -5.70 -9.62
C SER A 149 -16.18 -5.20 -8.26
N THR A 150 -17.02 -4.17 -8.24
CA THR A 150 -17.47 -3.54 -6.99
C THR A 150 -18.10 -4.56 -6.03
N GLU A 151 -17.46 -4.77 -4.89
CA GLU A 151 -17.88 -5.68 -3.84
C GLU A 151 -18.18 -4.91 -2.53
N GLN A 152 -19.18 -5.37 -1.78
CA GLN A 152 -19.62 -4.75 -0.53
C GLN A 152 -19.05 -5.47 0.69
N PHE A 153 -18.43 -4.71 1.60
CA PHE A 153 -17.85 -5.22 2.83
C PHE A 153 -18.53 -4.62 4.06
N LYS A 154 -18.91 -5.48 5.01
CA LYS A 154 -19.35 -5.06 6.35
C LYS A 154 -18.17 -5.20 7.32
N VAL A 155 -17.63 -4.07 7.76
CA VAL A 155 -16.41 -3.97 8.57
C VAL A 155 -16.67 -3.21 9.87
N LYS A 156 -15.72 -3.22 10.80
CA LYS A 156 -15.85 -2.41 12.03
C LYS A 156 -15.70 -0.93 11.69
N LYS A 157 -16.33 -0.08 12.49
CA LYS A 157 -16.03 1.35 12.51
C LYS A 157 -14.52 1.54 12.75
N ASN A 158 -13.95 2.59 12.16
CA ASN A 158 -12.52 2.89 12.22
C ASN A 158 -11.59 1.87 11.50
N THR A 159 -12.12 0.87 10.78
CA THR A 159 -11.35 0.08 9.79
C THR A 159 -10.80 1.01 8.69
N THR A 160 -9.61 0.69 8.18
CA THR A 160 -8.91 1.54 7.21
C THR A 160 -9.07 1.09 5.76
N VAL A 161 -8.75 1.97 4.80
CA VAL A 161 -8.74 1.60 3.37
C VAL A 161 -7.76 0.46 3.09
N ILE A 162 -6.58 0.43 3.73
CA ILE A 162 -5.63 -0.67 3.53
C ILE A 162 -6.12 -1.99 4.12
N ASP A 163 -6.88 -1.95 5.23
CA ASP A 163 -7.48 -3.16 5.82
C ASP A 163 -8.57 -3.75 4.91
N VAL A 164 -9.40 -2.89 4.31
CA VAL A 164 -10.41 -3.34 3.34
C VAL A 164 -9.76 -3.87 2.07
N LEU A 165 -8.68 -3.25 1.59
CA LEU A 165 -7.91 -3.82 0.48
C LEU A 165 -7.40 -5.22 0.84
N LYS A 166 -6.70 -5.38 1.97
CA LYS A 166 -6.17 -6.68 2.43
C LYS A 166 -7.26 -7.75 2.56
N LYS A 167 -8.44 -7.38 3.07
CA LYS A 167 -9.59 -8.29 3.17
C LYS A 167 -10.11 -8.69 1.80
N ALA A 168 -10.34 -7.71 0.91
CA ALA A 168 -10.88 -7.95 -0.42
C ALA A 168 -9.92 -8.77 -1.30
N THR A 169 -8.60 -8.50 -1.21
CA THR A 169 -7.59 -9.27 -1.93
C THR A 169 -7.47 -10.69 -1.38
N SER A 170 -7.50 -10.85 -0.05
CA SER A 170 -7.52 -12.17 0.60
C SER A 170 -8.70 -13.04 0.19
N GLU A 171 -9.93 -12.48 0.17
CA GLU A 171 -11.14 -13.27 -0.07
C GLU A 171 -11.38 -13.60 -1.54
N ASN A 172 -10.69 -12.88 -2.45
CA ASN A 172 -10.72 -13.12 -3.90
C ASN A 172 -9.43 -13.80 -4.43
N GLU A 173 -8.55 -14.29 -3.55
CA GLU A 173 -7.24 -14.90 -3.89
C GLU A 173 -6.31 -14.00 -4.75
N ILE A 174 -6.50 -12.68 -4.66
CA ILE A 174 -5.70 -11.68 -5.38
C ILE A 174 -4.41 -11.44 -4.58
N LYS A 175 -3.25 -11.68 -5.18
CA LYS A 175 -1.95 -11.35 -4.56
C LYS A 175 -1.84 -9.85 -4.31
N LEU A 176 -1.58 -9.47 -3.05
CA LEU A 176 -1.25 -8.11 -2.64
C LEU A 176 0.20 -8.02 -2.18
N VAL A 177 0.92 -7.00 -2.65
CA VAL A 177 2.29 -6.67 -2.22
C VAL A 177 2.31 -5.25 -1.68
N THR A 178 2.76 -5.10 -0.43
CA THR A 178 2.92 -3.81 0.25
C THR A 178 4.34 -3.63 0.75
N VAL A 179 4.76 -2.37 0.90
CA VAL A 179 6.05 -1.99 1.51
C VAL A 179 5.76 -1.14 2.74
N SER A 180 6.37 -1.50 3.86
CA SER A 180 6.30 -0.72 5.10
C SER A 180 7.23 0.49 5.04
N SER A 181 6.73 1.66 5.46
CA SER A 181 7.48 2.92 5.50
C SER A 181 7.10 3.73 6.74
N GLY A 182 7.86 4.78 7.05
CA GLY A 182 7.51 5.75 8.10
C GLY A 182 6.16 6.47 7.89
N PHE A 183 5.62 6.43 6.66
CA PHE A 183 4.32 7.03 6.30
C PHE A 183 3.17 6.00 6.25
N GLY A 184 3.42 4.75 6.65
CA GLY A 184 2.47 3.65 6.58
C GLY A 184 2.77 2.65 5.46
N LEU A 185 1.77 1.87 5.06
CA LEU A 185 1.92 0.86 4.01
C LEU A 185 1.71 1.47 2.62
N TYR A 186 2.75 1.41 1.79
CA TYR A 186 2.68 1.68 0.36
C TYR A 186 2.21 0.42 -0.38
N VAL A 187 1.31 0.55 -1.35
CA VAL A 187 0.85 -0.58 -2.18
C VAL A 187 1.73 -0.68 -3.42
N LYS A 188 2.64 -1.66 -3.41
CA LYS A 188 3.57 -1.93 -4.49
C LYS A 188 2.91 -2.70 -5.65
N GLY A 189 1.96 -3.60 -5.36
CA GLY A 189 1.32 -4.38 -6.41
C GLY A 189 0.04 -5.07 -5.98
N ILE A 190 -0.89 -5.24 -6.93
CA ILE A 190 -2.16 -5.94 -6.76
C ILE A 190 -2.38 -6.83 -7.97
N GLY A 191 -2.71 -8.10 -7.78
CA GLY A 191 -3.05 -9.02 -8.88
C GLY A 191 -1.91 -9.22 -9.89
N GLN A 192 -0.67 -9.37 -9.39
CA GLN A 192 0.57 -9.46 -10.19
C GLN A 192 0.95 -8.18 -10.97
N ILE A 193 0.13 -7.13 -10.95
CA ILE A 193 0.44 -5.82 -11.53
C ILE A 193 1.19 -4.98 -10.47
N GLU A 194 2.50 -4.83 -10.65
CA GLU A 194 3.37 -4.02 -9.79
C GLU A 194 3.44 -2.55 -10.25
N GLU A 195 3.91 -1.67 -9.37
CA GLU A 195 4.36 -0.33 -9.75
C GLU A 195 5.39 -0.38 -10.88
N LYS A 196 5.56 0.75 -11.58
CA LYS A 196 6.62 0.99 -12.57
C LYS A 196 6.56 0.12 -13.84
N ILE A 197 5.57 -0.76 -14.00
CA ILE A 197 5.42 -1.61 -15.19
C ILE A 197 4.97 -0.84 -16.45
N CYS A 198 4.48 0.39 -16.31
CA CYS A 198 4.16 1.30 -17.42
C CYS A 198 5.07 2.55 -17.44
N GLY A 199 6.29 2.44 -16.92
CA GLY A 199 7.24 3.55 -16.74
C GLY A 199 7.35 4.01 -15.28
N SER A 200 8.42 4.75 -14.95
CA SER A 200 8.82 5.05 -13.57
C SER A 200 7.78 5.79 -12.70
N SER A 201 6.84 6.51 -13.32
CA SER A 201 5.72 7.20 -12.66
C SER A 201 4.46 6.34 -12.45
N SER A 202 4.42 5.11 -12.97
CA SER A 202 3.23 4.25 -12.92
C SER A 202 3.09 3.52 -11.59
N GLY A 203 1.85 3.30 -11.12
CA GLY A 203 1.61 2.67 -9.82
C GLY A 203 0.15 2.64 -9.40
N TRP A 204 -0.08 2.29 -8.13
CA TRP A 204 -1.41 2.15 -7.55
C TRP A 204 -1.86 3.42 -6.82
N MET A 205 -3.00 3.97 -7.25
CA MET A 205 -3.70 5.06 -6.57
C MET A 205 -5.02 4.56 -5.97
N TYR A 206 -5.52 5.27 -4.96
CA TYR A 206 -6.84 4.99 -4.37
C TYR A 206 -7.70 6.25 -4.31
N LYS A 207 -9.01 6.09 -4.54
CA LYS A 207 -10.03 7.10 -4.26
C LYS A 207 -10.94 6.64 -3.13
N VAL A 208 -11.53 7.61 -2.43
CA VAL A 208 -12.72 7.39 -1.61
C VAL A 208 -13.80 8.39 -2.03
N ASN A 209 -14.98 7.87 -2.40
CA ASN A 209 -16.11 8.64 -2.90
C ASN A 209 -15.72 9.58 -4.09
N GLY A 210 -14.94 9.06 -5.03
CA GLY A 210 -14.45 9.79 -6.22
C GLY A 210 -13.28 10.77 -5.99
N ASN A 211 -12.87 11.01 -4.75
CA ASN A 211 -11.77 11.92 -4.41
C ASN A 211 -10.48 11.14 -4.09
N PHE A 212 -9.32 11.64 -4.53
CA PHE A 212 -8.01 11.13 -4.10
C PHE A 212 -7.61 11.78 -2.77
N PRO A 213 -7.44 11.04 -1.66
CA PRO A 213 -6.97 11.63 -0.41
C PRO A 213 -5.45 11.86 -0.44
N GLU A 214 -4.99 12.98 0.13
CA GLU A 214 -3.58 13.42 0.13
C GLU A 214 -2.67 12.64 1.10
N TYR A 215 -3.15 11.52 1.66
CA TYR A 215 -2.44 10.73 2.67
C TYR A 215 -2.64 9.22 2.45
N GLY A 216 -1.79 8.40 3.07
CA GLY A 216 -1.77 6.95 2.85
C GLY A 216 -3.04 6.20 3.28
N ALA A 217 -3.38 5.13 2.57
CA ALA A 217 -4.54 4.28 2.82
C ALA A 217 -4.56 3.63 4.23
N SER A 218 -3.42 3.56 4.92
CA SER A 218 -3.31 3.13 6.33
C SER A 218 -3.88 4.16 7.33
N SER A 219 -3.97 5.43 6.93
CA SER A 219 -4.46 6.52 7.76
C SER A 219 -5.95 6.81 7.52
N TYR A 220 -6.48 6.53 6.33
CA TYR A 220 -7.90 6.76 6.02
C TYR A 220 -8.81 5.85 6.84
N ARG A 221 -9.57 6.43 7.78
CA ARG A 221 -10.59 5.77 8.60
C ARG A 221 -11.94 5.86 7.89
N LEU A 222 -12.52 4.71 7.55
CA LEU A 222 -13.74 4.63 6.75
C LEU A 222 -15.01 4.97 7.54
N LYS A 223 -16.01 5.45 6.80
CA LYS A 223 -17.37 5.76 7.24
C LYS A 223 -18.37 4.83 6.55
N ASP A 224 -19.57 4.71 7.12
CA ASP A 224 -20.66 3.97 6.50
C ASP A 224 -21.07 4.60 5.17
N GLY A 225 -21.15 3.78 4.12
CA GLY A 225 -21.41 4.18 2.74
C GLY A 225 -20.17 4.53 1.90
N ASP A 226 -18.96 4.57 2.47
CA ASP A 226 -17.75 4.93 1.72
C ASP A 226 -17.46 3.95 0.56
N LYS A 227 -17.14 4.53 -0.60
CA LYS A 227 -16.80 3.79 -1.83
C LYS A 227 -15.32 3.93 -2.14
N ILE A 228 -14.60 2.82 -2.11
CA ILE A 228 -13.15 2.73 -2.36
C ILE A 228 -12.92 2.31 -3.80
N GLU A 229 -12.02 2.99 -4.50
CA GLU A 229 -11.59 2.62 -5.86
C GLU A 229 -10.07 2.56 -5.91
N TRP A 230 -9.50 1.36 -6.09
CA TRP A 230 -8.08 1.21 -6.39
C TRP A 230 -7.88 1.20 -7.91
N ARG A 231 -7.05 2.10 -8.41
CA ARG A 231 -6.86 2.31 -9.85
C ARG A 231 -5.37 2.38 -10.16
N PHE A 232 -4.94 1.58 -11.14
CA PHE A 232 -3.58 1.71 -11.68
C PHE A 232 -3.48 2.98 -12.53
N THR A 233 -2.40 3.75 -12.36
CA THR A 233 -2.04 4.88 -13.21
C THR A 233 -0.81 4.52 -14.03
N CYS A 234 -0.81 4.82 -15.33
CA CYS A 234 0.39 4.71 -16.17
C CYS A 234 1.20 6.02 -16.12
N LYS A 235 0.51 7.16 -15.99
CA LYS A 235 1.10 8.51 -15.94
C LYS A 235 0.20 9.48 -15.18
N GLN A 236 0.79 10.54 -14.64
CA GLN A 236 0.07 11.57 -13.88
C GLN A 236 -1.20 12.06 -14.61
N GLY A 237 -2.35 11.95 -13.94
CA GLY A 237 -3.63 12.47 -14.41
C GLY A 237 -4.45 11.55 -15.32
N ASP A 238 -4.09 10.27 -15.47
CA ASP A 238 -4.88 9.30 -16.28
C ASP A 238 -5.98 8.52 -15.51
N VAL A 239 -6.23 8.87 -14.24
CA VAL A 239 -7.17 8.19 -13.31
C VAL A 239 -8.16 9.10 -12.61
#